data_AF-A0A7S2QFF8-F1
#
_entry.id   AF-A0A7S2QFF8-F1
#
_cell.length_a   1.000
_cell.length_b   1.000
_cell.length_c   1.000
_cell.angle_alpha   90.00
_cell.angle_beta   90.00
_cell.angle_gamma   90.00
#
_symmetry.space_group_name_H-M   'P 1'
#
loop_
_entity.id
_entity.type
_entity.pdbx_description
1 polymer ?
#
loop_
_entity_poly.entity_id
_entity_poly.type
_entity_poly.pdbx_seq_one_letter_code
_entity_poly.pdbx_strand_id
1 'polypeptide(L)'
;RGLGWGLPRMPMIWPQEDFRRLLGMLQASGVASTSASCTECSRQLQGPLAKMRGGGGADALEAGQALAAIEALLAGTPASITGAALRPGGAEADCAAAANAAQAQLESLENTLRVECRYCYGPDWDVKPGKLVSRKGTWLKVSTSFSWELSDAQKLYLPSGIVVPVLQIGRVADPVELRRHDWANQHVRVWLKPSIVRTLEARRGTWFVYYPHFEERGLALVAQVDTWMKRTVQLSGELEPFEMMYIPKGLTIQLAAAVAPVEEEWEKHRHQHAHLHRKIVLASPPATIKQDKYDIFIGQGDDRLMPELLAYAHAK
;
A
#
# COMPACT_ATOMS: atom_id res chain seq x y z
N ARG A 1 9.39 17.41 48.19
CA ARG A 1 8.26 16.45 48.20
C ARG A 1 8.08 15.95 46.78
N GLY A 2 8.61 14.76 46.48
CA GLY A 2 8.47 14.10 45.19
C GLY A 2 7.49 12.94 45.31
N LEU A 3 6.75 12.70 44.22
CA LEU A 3 6.06 11.45 43.94
C LEU A 3 6.17 11.21 42.43
N GLY A 4 7.17 10.44 42.02
CA GLY A 4 7.27 9.87 40.68
C GLY A 4 6.71 8.45 40.73
N TRP A 5 5.59 8.22 40.04
CA TRP A 5 5.04 6.89 39.82
C TRP A 5 5.65 6.32 38.53
N GLY A 6 6.74 5.56 38.66
CA GLY A 6 7.25 4.72 37.59
C GLY A 6 6.49 3.40 37.56
N LEU A 7 5.68 3.17 36.53
CA LEU A 7 5.11 1.84 36.28
C LEU A 7 6.20 0.91 35.68
N PRO A 8 6.20 -0.38 36.02
CA PRO A 8 7.18 -1.34 35.53
C PRO A 8 6.96 -1.60 34.03
N ARG A 9 7.99 -1.37 33.21
CA ARG A 9 8.01 -1.80 31.81
C ARG A 9 8.05 -3.32 31.76
N MET A 10 6.98 -3.96 31.27
CA MET A 10 7.03 -5.38 30.95
C MET A 10 7.92 -5.62 29.72
N PRO A 11 8.77 -6.66 29.75
CA PRO A 11 9.59 -7.01 28.60
C PRO A 11 8.67 -7.45 27.45
N MET A 12 8.83 -6.79 26.30
CA MET A 12 8.13 -7.15 25.08
C MET A 12 8.67 -8.50 24.60
N ILE A 13 7.87 -9.55 24.67
CA ILE A 13 8.24 -10.88 24.18
C ILE A 13 7.95 -10.90 22.68
N TRP A 14 9.01 -10.83 21.88
CA TRP A 14 8.90 -10.91 20.42
C TRP A 14 8.61 -12.36 20.00
N PRO A 15 7.70 -12.59 19.05
CA PRO A 15 7.54 -13.88 18.40
C PRO A 15 8.88 -14.34 17.79
N GLN A 16 9.21 -15.62 17.97
CA GLN A 16 10.52 -16.17 17.60
C GLN A 16 10.83 -16.02 16.10
N GLU A 17 9.81 -16.04 15.24
CA GLU A 17 9.94 -15.84 13.80
C GLU A 17 10.26 -14.39 13.40
N ASP A 18 9.66 -13.43 14.10
CA ASP A 18 9.91 -12.00 13.86
C ASP A 18 11.31 -11.61 14.34
N PHE A 19 11.77 -12.21 15.44
CA PHE A 19 13.13 -12.06 15.93
C PHE A 19 14.17 -12.62 14.94
N ARG A 20 13.89 -13.78 14.32
CA ARG A 20 14.75 -14.38 13.28
C ARG A 20 14.82 -13.52 12.01
N ARG A 21 13.70 -12.95 11.57
CA ARG A 21 13.68 -12.00 10.43
C ARG A 21 14.48 -10.74 10.74
N LEU A 22 14.32 -10.20 11.94
CA LEU A 22 15.07 -9.03 12.40
C LEU A 22 16.57 -9.32 12.38
N LEU A 23 17.01 -10.48 12.89
CA LEU A 23 18.42 -10.90 12.87
C LEU A 23 18.97 -11.05 11.44
N GLY A 24 18.21 -11.67 10.53
CA GLY A 24 18.61 -11.79 9.13
C GLY A 24 18.74 -10.43 8.42
N MET A 25 17.86 -9.47 8.74
CA MET A 25 17.93 -8.10 8.22
C MET A 25 19.13 -7.32 8.77
N LEU A 26 19.47 -7.52 10.05
CA LEU A 26 20.61 -6.88 10.71
C LEU A 26 21.95 -7.41 10.18
N GLN A 27 22.03 -8.71 9.87
CA GLN A 27 23.18 -9.35 9.24
C GLN A 27 23.42 -8.79 7.82
N ALA A 28 22.37 -8.62 7.02
CA ALA A 28 22.46 -8.10 5.66
C ALA A 28 22.87 -6.61 5.59
N SER A 29 22.72 -5.87 6.70
CA SER A 29 22.91 -4.42 6.74
C SER A 29 24.19 -3.97 7.46
N GLY A 30 25.07 -4.90 7.86
CA GLY A 30 26.33 -4.57 8.56
C GLY A 30 26.16 -4.04 10.00
N VAL A 31 24.95 -4.14 10.56
CA VAL A 31 24.56 -3.61 11.89
C VAL A 31 25.12 -4.46 13.04
N ALA A 32 25.82 -5.54 12.75
CA ALA A 32 26.51 -6.38 13.73
C ALA A 32 27.59 -5.61 14.52
N SER A 33 28.20 -4.59 13.92
CA SER A 33 29.12 -3.68 14.62
C SER A 33 28.40 -2.80 15.64
N THR A 34 27.18 -2.35 15.32
CA THR A 34 26.34 -1.51 16.18
C THR A 34 25.74 -2.28 17.36
N SER A 35 25.38 -3.56 17.16
CA SER A 35 24.85 -4.41 18.24
C SER A 35 25.93 -4.83 19.25
N ALA A 36 27.18 -4.98 18.82
CA ALA A 36 28.32 -5.26 19.70
C ALA A 36 28.65 -4.09 20.66
N SER A 37 28.39 -2.85 20.23
CA SER A 37 28.59 -1.63 21.03
C SER A 37 27.43 -1.28 21.97
N CYS A 38 26.27 -1.94 21.86
CA CYS A 38 25.10 -1.68 22.70
C CYS A 38 24.92 -2.78 23.76
N THR A 39 25.41 -2.52 24.97
CA THR A 39 25.36 -3.45 26.11
C THR A 39 23.94 -3.89 26.46
N GLU A 40 22.95 -3.02 26.33
CA GLU A 40 21.54 -3.36 26.61
C GLU A 40 20.93 -4.25 25.51
N CYS A 41 21.26 -3.99 24.23
CA CYS A 41 20.87 -4.86 23.13
C CYS A 41 21.55 -6.24 23.29
N SER A 42 22.85 -6.26 23.59
CA SER A 42 23.57 -7.51 23.89
C SER A 42 22.95 -8.27 25.07
N ARG A 43 22.52 -7.58 26.14
CA ARG A 43 21.85 -8.19 27.32
C ARG A 43 20.47 -8.74 26.98
N GLN A 44 19.69 -8.03 26.17
CA GLN A 44 18.36 -8.46 25.72
C GLN A 44 18.43 -9.62 24.72
N LEU A 45 19.51 -9.70 23.93
CA LEU A 45 19.78 -10.80 23.01
C LEU A 45 20.29 -12.06 23.73
N GLN A 46 20.97 -11.94 24.87
CA GLN A 46 21.52 -13.08 25.62
C GLN A 46 20.46 -14.09 26.08
N GLY A 47 19.28 -13.62 26.53
CA GLY A 47 18.19 -14.50 26.97
C GLY A 47 17.63 -15.41 25.87
N PRO A 48 17.25 -14.85 24.70
CA PRO A 48 16.87 -15.62 23.52
C PRO A 48 17.98 -16.53 22.99
N LEU A 49 19.24 -16.08 22.96
CA LEU A 49 20.39 -16.89 22.51
C LEU A 49 20.63 -18.10 23.42
N ALA A 50 20.52 -17.94 24.75
CA ALA A 50 20.63 -19.03 25.69
C ALA A 50 19.51 -20.09 25.53
N LYS A 51 18.30 -19.66 25.17
CA LYS A 51 17.17 -20.57 24.87
C LYS A 51 17.38 -21.34 23.57
N MET A 52 18.02 -20.73 22.56
CA MET A 52 18.35 -21.41 21.30
C MET A 52 19.48 -22.44 21.47
N ARG A 53 20.43 -22.23 22.40
CA ARG A 53 21.47 -23.20 22.74
C ARG A 53 20.93 -24.50 23.36
N GLY A 54 19.70 -24.50 23.88
CA GLY A 54 19.08 -25.65 24.57
C GLY A 54 18.08 -26.46 23.75
N GLY A 55 17.72 -26.03 22.54
CA GLY A 55 16.69 -26.69 21.72
C GLY A 55 17.30 -27.66 20.71
N GLY A 56 17.21 -28.97 20.97
CA GLY A 56 17.63 -30.00 20.00
C GLY A 56 16.56 -30.23 18.92
N GLY A 57 16.94 -30.14 17.65
CA GLY A 57 16.09 -30.39 16.48
C GLY A 57 16.80 -30.04 15.16
N ALA A 58 16.25 -30.40 14.00
CA ALA A 58 16.85 -30.08 12.69
C ALA A 58 17.00 -28.55 12.47
N ASP A 59 16.10 -27.75 13.06
CA ASP A 59 16.17 -26.28 13.11
C ASP A 59 17.33 -25.75 13.98
N ALA A 60 17.95 -26.60 14.80
CA ALA A 60 19.10 -26.25 15.64
C ALA A 60 20.40 -26.17 14.85
N LEU A 61 20.49 -26.81 13.69
CA LEU A 61 21.68 -26.77 12.83
C LEU A 61 21.80 -25.42 12.11
N GLU A 62 20.70 -24.92 11.52
CA GLU A 62 20.65 -23.58 10.92
C GLU A 62 20.76 -22.47 11.97
N ALA A 63 20.11 -22.64 13.12
CA ALA A 63 20.25 -21.73 14.24
C ALA A 63 21.69 -21.74 14.81
N GLY A 64 22.34 -22.90 14.86
CA GLY A 64 23.74 -23.06 15.29
C GLY A 64 24.73 -22.43 14.31
N GLN A 65 24.48 -22.50 13.01
CA GLN A 65 25.29 -21.82 11.98
C GLN A 65 25.13 -20.30 12.04
N ALA A 66 23.91 -19.80 12.24
CA ALA A 66 23.66 -18.37 12.44
C ALA A 66 24.28 -17.84 13.75
N LEU A 67 24.25 -18.65 14.82
CA LEU A 67 24.90 -18.34 16.11
C LEU A 67 26.42 -18.28 15.97
N ALA A 68 27.02 -19.28 15.29
CA ALA A 68 28.45 -19.34 15.05
C ALA A 68 28.94 -18.17 14.17
N ALA A 69 28.13 -17.73 13.19
CA ALA A 69 28.44 -16.56 12.38
C ALA A 69 28.44 -15.27 13.23
N ILE A 70 27.49 -15.11 14.15
CA ILE A 70 27.42 -13.98 15.08
C ILE A 70 28.61 -14.00 16.06
N GLU A 71 28.95 -15.17 16.61
CA GLU A 71 30.06 -15.34 17.55
C GLU A 71 31.43 -15.13 16.87
N ALA A 72 31.61 -15.59 15.63
CA ALA A 72 32.81 -15.32 14.84
C ALA A 72 32.96 -13.83 14.49
N LEU A 73 31.85 -13.13 14.23
CA LEU A 73 31.82 -11.68 14.03
C LEU A 73 32.16 -10.90 15.32
N LEU A 74 31.67 -11.35 16.47
CA LEU A 74 32.01 -10.77 17.77
C LEU A 74 33.47 -11.03 18.16
N ALA A 75 34.02 -12.19 17.83
CA ALA A 75 35.43 -12.54 18.10
C ALA A 75 36.42 -11.89 17.12
N GLY A 76 35.99 -11.57 15.90
CA GLY A 76 36.80 -10.89 14.87
C GLY A 76 36.86 -9.36 15.00
N THR A 77 36.14 -8.79 15.96
CA THR A 77 36.22 -7.36 16.26
C THR A 77 37.45 -7.14 17.16
N PRO A 78 38.51 -6.44 16.71
CA PRO A 78 39.74 -6.34 17.49
C PRO A 78 39.45 -5.72 18.85
N ALA A 79 39.97 -6.38 19.89
CA ALA A 79 40.02 -5.92 21.27
C ALA A 79 40.92 -4.68 21.45
N SER A 80 40.82 -3.70 20.55
CA SER A 80 41.42 -2.37 20.68
C SER A 80 40.52 -1.42 21.48
N ILE A 81 39.41 -1.91 22.03
CA ILE A 81 38.54 -1.19 22.98
C ILE A 81 38.67 -1.79 24.40
N THR A 82 39.83 -2.33 24.75
CA THR A 82 40.15 -2.71 26.14
C THR A 82 41.37 -1.97 26.70
N GLY A 83 41.93 -0.99 25.98
CA GLY A 83 43.22 -0.38 26.35
C GLY A 83 43.26 1.12 26.63
N ALA A 84 42.29 1.93 26.22
CA ALA A 84 42.38 3.38 26.38
C ALA A 84 41.40 3.90 27.43
N ALA A 85 41.90 4.00 28.66
CA ALA A 85 41.45 4.88 29.72
C ALA A 85 39.93 5.01 29.90
N LEU A 86 39.40 4.29 30.88
CA LEU A 86 38.32 4.74 31.74
C LEU A 86 38.60 6.18 32.24
N ARG A 87 38.26 7.18 31.42
CA ARG A 87 37.96 8.52 31.88
C ARG A 87 36.45 8.57 32.13
N PRO A 88 36.01 8.67 33.40
CA PRO A 88 34.59 8.82 33.71
C PRO A 88 34.16 10.20 33.19
N GLY A 89 33.49 10.23 32.04
CA GLY A 89 32.97 11.46 31.43
C GLY A 89 32.99 11.53 29.91
N GLY A 90 33.71 10.65 29.21
CA GLY A 90 33.77 10.65 27.72
C GLY A 90 32.83 9.65 27.05
N ALA A 91 32.72 8.44 27.61
CA ALA A 91 31.99 7.33 26.99
C ALA A 91 30.47 7.55 26.91
N GLU A 92 29.88 8.32 27.83
CA GLU A 92 28.45 8.66 27.75
C GLU A 92 28.18 9.69 26.65
N ALA A 93 29.10 10.63 26.40
CA ALA A 93 28.95 11.62 25.34
C ALA A 93 29.11 10.99 23.95
N ASP A 94 30.04 10.03 23.80
CA ASP A 94 30.25 9.32 22.54
C ASP A 94 29.15 8.28 22.26
N CYS A 95 28.64 7.58 23.29
CA CYS A 95 27.45 6.73 23.16
C CYS A 95 26.18 7.56 22.91
N ALA A 96 26.03 8.72 23.55
CA ALA A 96 24.90 9.62 23.29
C ALA A 96 24.99 10.24 21.89
N ALA A 97 26.18 10.61 21.41
CA ALA A 97 26.38 11.10 20.06
C ALA A 97 26.10 10.01 19.00
N ALA A 98 26.55 8.78 19.24
CA ALA A 98 26.25 7.64 18.38
C ALA A 98 24.76 7.26 18.41
N ALA A 99 24.12 7.28 19.59
CA ALA A 99 22.69 7.05 19.74
C ALA A 99 21.85 8.16 19.10
N ASN A 100 22.27 9.42 19.23
CA ASN A 100 21.64 10.57 18.57
C ASN A 100 21.85 10.53 17.06
N ALA A 101 23.00 10.06 16.56
CA ALA A 101 23.25 9.87 15.13
C ALA A 101 22.43 8.71 14.55
N ALA A 102 22.29 7.61 15.30
CA ALA A 102 21.44 6.49 14.93
C ALA A 102 19.94 6.86 15.00
N GLN A 103 19.53 7.61 16.00
CA GLN A 103 18.18 8.18 16.13
C GLN A 103 17.92 9.19 15.00
N ALA A 104 18.88 10.05 14.65
CA ALA A 104 18.78 10.96 13.51
C ALA A 104 18.78 10.21 12.16
N GLN A 105 19.47 9.06 12.04
CA GLN A 105 19.38 8.20 10.87
C GLN A 105 18.06 7.43 10.79
N LEU A 106 17.50 7.01 11.92
CA LEU A 106 16.19 6.36 12.00
C LEU A 106 15.08 7.39 11.71
N GLU A 107 15.14 8.58 12.32
CA GLU A 107 14.26 9.70 12.02
C GLU A 107 14.45 10.16 10.58
N SER A 108 15.69 10.19 10.05
CA SER A 108 15.95 10.44 8.63
C SER A 108 15.31 9.33 7.79
N LEU A 109 15.47 8.05 8.11
CA LEU A 109 14.84 6.93 7.41
C LEU A 109 13.32 6.96 7.49
N GLU A 110 12.72 7.28 8.64
CA GLU A 110 11.27 7.44 8.82
C GLU A 110 10.74 8.66 8.04
N ASN A 111 11.47 9.78 8.11
CA ASN A 111 11.20 10.99 7.33
C ASN A 111 11.47 10.82 5.82
N THR A 112 12.33 9.86 5.44
CA THR A 112 12.72 9.53 4.05
C THR A 112 11.83 8.44 3.47
N LEU A 113 11.36 7.49 4.28
CA LEU A 113 10.53 6.35 3.87
C LEU A 113 9.05 6.71 3.79
N ARG A 114 8.57 7.73 4.52
CA ARG A 114 7.19 8.28 4.48
C ARG A 114 6.14 7.22 4.14
N VAL A 115 6.14 6.09 4.84
CA VAL A 115 5.30 4.96 4.42
C VAL A 115 3.83 5.29 4.67
N GLU A 116 2.97 4.93 3.74
CA GLU A 116 1.55 5.20 3.86
C GLU A 116 0.79 3.90 4.10
N CYS A 117 0.03 3.86 5.19
CA CYS A 117 -0.82 2.73 5.52
C CYS A 117 -2.15 2.84 4.76
N ARG A 118 -2.51 1.79 4.03
CA ARG A 118 -3.81 1.61 3.38
C ARG A 118 -4.43 0.28 3.79
N TYR A 119 -5.72 0.16 3.57
CA TYR A 119 -6.53 -1.03 3.89
C TYR A 119 -7.05 -1.63 2.58
N CYS A 120 -7.07 -2.94 2.49
CA CYS A 120 -7.77 -3.63 1.40
C CYS A 120 -8.51 -4.86 1.91
N TYR A 121 -9.52 -5.28 1.16
CA TYR A 121 -10.32 -6.46 1.49
C TYR A 121 -9.58 -7.71 1.02
N GLY A 122 -8.99 -8.46 1.96
CA GLY A 122 -8.04 -9.55 1.68
C GLY A 122 -8.47 -10.55 0.60
N PRO A 123 -9.75 -11.01 0.54
CA PRO A 123 -10.20 -11.96 -0.47
C PRO A 123 -10.03 -11.51 -1.93
N ASP A 124 -9.98 -10.20 -2.19
CA ASP A 124 -9.78 -9.64 -3.54
C ASP A 124 -8.31 -9.68 -4.00
N TRP A 125 -7.39 -10.17 -3.16
CA TRP A 125 -5.95 -10.11 -3.40
C TRP A 125 -5.27 -11.46 -3.24
N ASP A 126 -4.28 -11.71 -4.10
CA ASP A 126 -3.22 -12.67 -3.83
C ASP A 126 -2.12 -12.01 -3.01
N VAL A 127 -2.10 -12.35 -1.72
CA VAL A 127 -1.15 -11.84 -0.75
C VAL A 127 0.14 -12.66 -0.82
N LYS A 128 1.25 -12.04 -1.22
CA LYS A 128 2.59 -12.64 -1.23
C LYS A 128 3.57 -11.79 -0.42
N PRO A 129 4.64 -12.35 0.14
CA PRO A 129 5.68 -11.55 0.80
C PRO A 129 6.19 -10.44 -0.14
N GLY A 130 6.14 -9.18 0.33
CA GLY A 130 6.61 -8.00 -0.40
C GLY A 130 5.71 -7.51 -1.56
N LYS A 131 4.58 -8.16 -1.86
CA LYS A 131 3.67 -7.71 -2.93
C LYS A 131 2.23 -8.18 -2.78
N LEU A 132 1.30 -7.38 -3.28
CA LEU A 132 -0.08 -7.76 -3.52
C LEU A 132 -0.35 -7.90 -5.00
N VAL A 133 -1.19 -8.86 -5.41
CA VAL A 133 -1.73 -8.92 -6.78
C VAL A 133 -3.24 -8.88 -6.71
N SER A 134 -3.87 -7.93 -7.39
CA SER A 134 -5.33 -7.83 -7.44
C SER A 134 -5.92 -8.97 -8.27
N ARG A 135 -6.92 -9.68 -7.75
CA ARG A 135 -7.62 -10.76 -8.48
C ARG A 135 -8.71 -10.22 -9.41
N LYS A 136 -9.23 -9.05 -9.08
CA LYS A 136 -10.26 -8.28 -9.80
C LYS A 136 -10.07 -6.79 -9.56
N GLY A 137 -10.88 -5.95 -10.18
CA GLY A 137 -10.96 -4.54 -9.83
C GLY A 137 -11.25 -4.38 -8.33
N THR A 138 -10.44 -3.60 -7.64
CA THR A 138 -10.58 -3.42 -6.18
C THR A 138 -9.98 -2.09 -5.71
N TRP A 139 -9.96 -1.85 -4.40
CA TRP A 139 -9.59 -0.57 -3.79
C TRP A 139 -8.57 -0.74 -2.67
N LEU A 140 -7.57 0.16 -2.65
CA LEU A 140 -6.85 0.51 -1.44
C LEU A 140 -7.56 1.69 -0.78
N LYS A 141 -7.83 1.61 0.52
CA LYS A 141 -8.65 2.55 1.28
C LYS A 141 -7.87 3.16 2.44
N VAL A 142 -8.29 4.32 2.94
CA VAL A 142 -7.72 4.89 4.19
C VAL A 142 -8.21 4.17 5.46
N SER A 143 -9.24 3.32 5.37
CA SER A 143 -9.81 2.61 6.52
C SER A 143 -10.52 1.32 6.12
N THR A 144 -11.05 0.59 7.10
CA THR A 144 -11.83 -0.65 6.89
C THR A 144 -13.21 -0.43 6.29
N SER A 145 -13.78 0.79 6.33
CA SER A 145 -15.11 1.13 5.79
C SER A 145 -15.34 0.60 4.37
N PHE A 146 -16.60 0.33 4.02
CA PHE A 146 -16.93 -0.11 2.67
C PHE A 146 -16.54 0.93 1.62
N SER A 147 -16.19 0.48 0.41
CA SER A 147 -15.72 1.39 -0.65
C SER A 147 -16.79 2.37 -1.11
N TRP A 148 -18.08 2.06 -0.95
CA TRP A 148 -19.21 2.95 -1.24
C TRP A 148 -19.49 3.97 -0.14
N GLU A 149 -18.96 3.78 1.08
CA GLU A 149 -19.02 4.76 2.17
C GLU A 149 -17.90 5.79 2.10
N LEU A 150 -16.89 5.52 1.27
CA LEU A 150 -15.70 6.37 1.12
C LEU A 150 -15.80 7.22 -0.14
N SER A 151 -15.39 8.49 0.00
CA SER A 151 -15.17 9.38 -1.14
C SER A 151 -14.04 8.87 -2.04
N ASP A 152 -14.00 9.32 -3.29
CA ASP A 152 -12.94 8.96 -4.25
C ASP A 152 -11.55 9.43 -3.81
N ALA A 153 -11.44 10.48 -2.98
CA ALA A 153 -10.17 10.91 -2.39
C ALA A 153 -9.64 9.93 -1.32
N GLN A 154 -10.51 9.13 -0.72
CA GLN A 154 -10.18 8.20 0.36
C GLN A 154 -9.86 6.78 -0.12
N LYS A 155 -9.99 6.55 -1.43
CA LYS A 155 -9.72 5.25 -2.06
C LYS A 155 -8.87 5.39 -3.31
N LEU A 156 -8.19 4.31 -3.67
CA LEU A 156 -7.31 4.20 -4.82
C LEU A 156 -7.69 2.94 -5.56
N TYR A 157 -8.17 3.10 -6.79
CA TYR A 157 -8.59 1.99 -7.62
C TYR A 157 -7.37 1.22 -8.13
N LEU A 158 -7.49 -0.11 -8.15
CA LEU A 158 -6.55 -1.00 -8.83
C LEU A 158 -7.29 -1.94 -9.78
N PRO A 159 -6.92 -1.95 -11.07
CA PRO A 159 -7.40 -2.94 -12.02
C PRO A 159 -7.00 -4.36 -11.61
N SER A 160 -7.69 -5.36 -12.15
CA SER A 160 -7.31 -6.77 -12.01
C SER A 160 -5.89 -7.05 -12.51
N GLY A 161 -5.18 -8.00 -11.88
CA GLY A 161 -3.85 -8.48 -12.28
C GLY A 161 -2.69 -7.53 -11.98
N ILE A 162 -2.93 -6.40 -11.33
CA ILE A 162 -1.88 -5.42 -11.01
C ILE A 162 -1.09 -5.88 -9.79
N VAL A 163 0.23 -5.89 -9.94
CA VAL A 163 1.17 -6.15 -8.85
C VAL A 163 1.52 -4.85 -8.15
N VAL A 164 1.23 -4.77 -6.86
CA VAL A 164 1.59 -3.65 -6.00
C VAL A 164 2.72 -4.08 -5.06
N PRO A 165 3.92 -3.48 -5.16
CA PRO A 165 4.96 -3.74 -4.18
C PRO A 165 4.56 -3.11 -2.84
N VAL A 166 4.64 -3.90 -1.76
CA VAL A 166 4.30 -3.48 -0.40
C VAL A 166 5.48 -3.73 0.52
N LEU A 167 5.69 -2.84 1.48
CA LEU A 167 6.77 -2.95 2.46
C LEU A 167 6.40 -3.92 3.59
N GLN A 168 5.13 -3.85 4.01
CA GLN A 168 4.61 -4.66 5.08
C GLN A 168 3.13 -4.97 4.83
N ILE A 169 2.70 -6.13 5.30
CA ILE A 169 1.31 -6.56 5.32
C ILE A 169 1.00 -6.99 6.75
N GLY A 170 -0.10 -6.47 7.29
CA GLY A 170 -0.55 -6.74 8.65
C GLY A 170 -2.04 -7.00 8.68
N ARG A 171 -2.50 -7.70 9.72
CA ARG A 171 -3.93 -7.86 9.96
C ARG A 171 -4.48 -6.61 10.64
N VAL A 172 -5.77 -6.36 10.46
CA VAL A 172 -6.49 -5.40 11.30
C VAL A 172 -6.58 -5.99 12.71
N ALA A 173 -6.06 -5.26 13.69
CA ALA A 173 -6.03 -5.69 15.09
C ALA A 173 -6.69 -4.68 16.05
N ASP A 174 -6.97 -3.47 15.56
CA ASP A 174 -7.60 -2.43 16.37
C ASP A 174 -9.07 -2.81 16.69
N PRO A 175 -9.47 -2.86 17.98
CA PRO A 175 -10.82 -3.28 18.36
C PRO A 175 -11.94 -2.38 17.81
N VAL A 176 -11.68 -1.10 17.59
CA VAL A 176 -12.66 -0.16 17.02
C VAL A 176 -12.84 -0.45 15.53
N GLU A 177 -11.75 -0.68 14.80
CA GLU A 177 -11.81 -1.03 13.38
C GLU A 177 -12.49 -2.39 13.14
N LEU A 178 -12.20 -3.38 14.00
CA LEU A 178 -12.79 -4.71 13.93
C LEU A 178 -14.29 -4.73 14.20
N ARG A 179 -14.82 -3.77 14.95
CA ARG A 179 -16.26 -3.64 15.25
C ARG A 179 -17.04 -2.89 14.16
N ARG A 180 -16.37 -2.38 13.12
CA ARG A 180 -17.02 -1.53 12.11
C ARG A 180 -18.05 -2.29 11.28
N HIS A 181 -17.75 -3.54 10.93
CA HIS A 181 -18.66 -4.44 10.22
C HIS A 181 -18.11 -5.87 10.27
N ASP A 182 -18.94 -6.86 9.93
CA ASP A 182 -18.62 -8.30 10.08
C ASP A 182 -17.38 -8.73 9.28
N TRP A 183 -17.11 -8.09 8.15
CA TRP A 183 -15.95 -8.38 7.31
C TRP A 183 -14.67 -7.61 7.66
N ALA A 184 -14.63 -6.84 8.76
CA ALA A 184 -13.47 -6.01 9.09
C ALA A 184 -12.22 -6.86 9.41
N ASN A 185 -12.43 -8.05 9.96
CA ASN A 185 -11.40 -9.06 10.22
C ASN A 185 -10.78 -9.66 8.93
N GLN A 186 -11.44 -9.53 7.78
CA GLN A 186 -10.93 -9.97 6.47
C GLN A 186 -10.11 -8.88 5.77
N HIS A 187 -10.10 -7.66 6.33
CA HIS A 187 -9.24 -6.60 5.80
C HIS A 187 -7.79 -6.81 6.23
N VAL A 188 -6.88 -6.37 5.36
CA VAL A 188 -5.45 -6.30 5.65
C VAL A 188 -4.98 -4.86 5.55
N ARG A 189 -4.01 -4.53 6.39
CA ARG A 189 -3.26 -3.28 6.36
C ARG A 189 -2.03 -3.49 5.50
N VAL A 190 -1.74 -2.54 4.62
CA VAL A 190 -0.55 -2.55 3.77
C VAL A 190 0.17 -1.23 3.84
N TRP A 191 1.49 -1.30 3.90
CA TRP A 191 2.37 -0.13 3.95
C TRP A 191 3.08 0.03 2.61
N LEU A 192 2.89 1.20 2.00
CA LEU A 192 3.34 1.51 0.65
C LEU A 192 4.35 2.65 0.68
N LYS A 193 5.25 2.69 -0.30
CA LYS A 193 6.07 3.88 -0.55
C LYS A 193 5.19 5.02 -1.09
N PRO A 194 5.44 6.30 -0.71
CA PRO A 194 4.68 7.45 -1.23
C PRO A 194 4.64 7.53 -2.75
N SER A 195 5.72 7.14 -3.43
CA SER A 195 5.77 7.17 -4.89
C SER A 195 4.69 6.29 -5.51
N ILE A 196 4.42 5.12 -4.93
CA ILE A 196 3.37 4.21 -5.38
C ILE A 196 2.01 4.87 -5.17
N VAL A 197 1.78 5.46 -3.99
CA VAL A 197 0.54 6.15 -3.69
C VAL A 197 0.32 7.30 -4.66
N ARG A 198 1.32 8.17 -4.85
CA ARG A 198 1.24 9.30 -5.81
C ARG A 198 0.92 8.84 -7.23
N THR A 199 1.51 7.73 -7.69
CA THR A 199 1.18 7.14 -8.99
C THR A 199 -0.29 6.71 -9.07
N LEU A 200 -0.82 6.09 -8.02
CA LEU A 200 -2.23 5.70 -7.95
C LEU A 200 -3.16 6.92 -7.80
N GLU A 201 -2.73 7.95 -7.08
CA GLU A 201 -3.46 9.21 -6.91
C GLU A 201 -3.55 10.00 -8.20
N ALA A 202 -2.48 10.02 -9.00
CA ALA A 202 -2.47 10.63 -10.32
C ALA A 202 -3.48 9.99 -11.29
N ARG A 203 -3.93 8.75 -11.01
CA ARG A 203 -5.00 8.07 -11.76
C ARG A 203 -6.41 8.37 -11.24
N ARG A 204 -6.58 9.10 -10.13
CA ARG A 204 -7.91 9.49 -9.67
C ARG A 204 -8.61 10.33 -10.73
N GLY A 205 -9.90 10.10 -10.92
CA GLY A 205 -10.70 10.79 -11.95
C GLY A 205 -10.31 10.48 -13.40
N THR A 206 -9.37 9.55 -13.61
CA THR A 206 -8.99 9.09 -14.95
C THR A 206 -9.90 7.95 -15.38
N TRP A 207 -10.38 8.04 -16.62
CA TRP A 207 -11.18 7.02 -17.26
C TRP A 207 -10.60 6.65 -18.63
N PHE A 208 -11.07 5.55 -19.17
CA PHE A 208 -10.68 5.01 -20.46
C PHE A 208 -11.91 4.77 -21.32
N VAL A 209 -11.80 5.14 -22.60
CA VAL A 209 -12.86 4.95 -23.60
C VAL A 209 -12.30 4.23 -24.80
N TYR A 210 -13.12 3.41 -25.46
CA TYR A 210 -12.77 2.86 -26.76
C TYR A 210 -13.00 3.94 -27.81
N TYR A 211 -11.90 4.56 -28.27
CA TYR A 211 -11.94 5.80 -29.01
C TYR A 211 -12.75 5.76 -30.31
N PRO A 212 -12.78 4.65 -31.08
CA PRO A 212 -13.61 4.56 -32.28
C PRO A 212 -15.12 4.74 -32.06
N HIS A 213 -15.61 4.68 -30.82
CA HIS A 213 -17.02 4.93 -30.51
C HIS A 213 -17.35 6.41 -30.27
N PHE A 214 -16.37 7.30 -30.34
CA PHE A 214 -16.53 8.71 -30.01
C PHE A 214 -16.12 9.61 -31.16
N GLU A 215 -16.80 10.74 -31.26
CA GLU A 215 -16.40 11.89 -32.07
C GLU A 215 -15.84 12.97 -31.15
N GLU A 216 -14.63 13.45 -31.43
CA GLU A 216 -13.99 14.52 -30.67
C GLU A 216 -14.40 15.89 -31.19
N ARG A 217 -14.84 16.77 -30.28
CA ARG A 217 -15.25 18.15 -30.55
C ARG A 217 -14.59 19.09 -29.55
N GLY A 218 -13.32 19.38 -29.77
CA GLY A 218 -12.51 20.17 -28.82
C GLY A 218 -12.33 19.40 -27.51
N LEU A 219 -12.73 19.98 -26.38
CA LEU A 219 -12.69 19.31 -25.07
C LEU A 219 -13.95 18.50 -24.76
N ALA A 220 -14.65 18.03 -25.79
CA ALA A 220 -15.84 17.20 -25.65
C ALA A 220 -15.73 15.92 -26.49
N LEU A 221 -16.24 14.81 -25.96
CA LEU A 221 -16.45 13.57 -26.71
C LEU A 221 -17.94 13.28 -26.83
N VAL A 222 -18.41 13.03 -28.04
CA VAL A 222 -19.80 12.63 -28.32
C VAL A 222 -19.84 11.15 -28.66
N ALA A 223 -20.58 10.37 -27.87
CA ALA A 223 -20.75 8.94 -28.13
C ALA A 223 -21.54 8.72 -29.43
N GLN A 224 -20.94 8.03 -30.41
CA GLN A 224 -21.58 7.72 -31.70
C GLN A 224 -22.41 6.43 -31.65
N VAL A 225 -22.16 5.60 -30.65
CA VAL A 225 -22.86 4.36 -30.34
C VAL A 225 -22.99 4.21 -28.84
N ASP A 226 -23.89 3.33 -28.40
CA ASP A 226 -23.96 2.93 -27.00
C ASP A 226 -22.65 2.27 -26.59
N THR A 227 -22.05 2.77 -25.51
CA THR A 227 -20.70 2.35 -25.14
C THR A 227 -20.43 2.44 -23.65
N TRP A 228 -19.18 2.26 -23.26
CA TRP A 228 -18.73 2.21 -21.87
C TRP A 228 -17.54 3.14 -21.68
N MET A 229 -17.61 3.92 -20.62
CA MET A 229 -16.46 4.55 -19.99
C MET A 229 -15.98 3.64 -18.85
N LYS A 230 -14.68 3.38 -18.76
CA LYS A 230 -14.12 2.34 -17.89
C LYS A 230 -12.97 2.86 -17.04
N ARG A 231 -12.70 2.22 -15.90
CA ARG A 231 -11.53 2.54 -15.05
C ARG A 231 -10.21 1.93 -15.55
N THR A 232 -10.28 1.02 -16.52
CA THR A 232 -9.17 0.31 -17.18
C THR A 232 -9.56 0.01 -18.62
N VAL A 233 -8.60 -0.35 -19.48
CA VAL A 233 -8.88 -0.71 -20.87
C VAL A 233 -9.37 -2.15 -21.04
N GLN A 234 -9.46 -2.96 -19.98
CA GLN A 234 -9.95 -4.35 -20.05
C GLN A 234 -11.31 -4.48 -20.78
N LEU A 235 -11.56 -5.64 -21.40
CA LEU A 235 -12.82 -5.95 -22.07
C LEU A 235 -14.01 -5.87 -21.09
N SER A 236 -15.14 -5.34 -21.55
CA SER A 236 -16.28 -5.05 -20.66
C SER A 236 -16.85 -6.30 -19.98
N GLY A 237 -16.78 -7.45 -20.65
CA GLY A 237 -17.27 -8.72 -20.11
C GLY A 237 -16.42 -9.28 -18.95
N GLU A 238 -15.25 -8.70 -18.71
CA GLU A 238 -14.30 -9.14 -17.67
C GLU A 238 -14.22 -8.15 -16.50
N LEU A 239 -15.01 -7.07 -16.56
CA LEU A 239 -15.01 -6.01 -15.56
C LEU A 239 -16.20 -6.13 -14.62
N GLU A 240 -15.97 -5.77 -13.36
CA GLU A 240 -17.02 -5.61 -12.39
C GLU A 240 -17.87 -4.37 -12.75
N PRO A 241 -19.18 -4.37 -12.44
CA PRO A 241 -20.07 -3.27 -12.83
C PRO A 241 -19.62 -1.89 -12.37
N PHE A 242 -19.01 -1.77 -11.18
CA PHE A 242 -18.53 -0.47 -10.65
C PHE A 242 -17.30 0.09 -11.40
N GLU A 243 -16.64 -0.73 -12.20
CA GLU A 243 -15.50 -0.35 -13.03
C GLU A 243 -15.93 0.28 -14.36
N MET A 244 -17.24 0.25 -14.64
CA MET A 244 -17.82 0.67 -15.90
C MET A 244 -18.97 1.64 -15.70
N MET A 245 -19.11 2.55 -16.64
CA MET A 245 -20.22 3.47 -16.74
C MET A 245 -20.75 3.42 -18.16
N TYR A 246 -22.03 3.09 -18.30
CA TYR A 246 -22.70 3.02 -19.59
C TYR A 246 -22.92 4.44 -20.12
N ILE A 247 -22.56 4.66 -21.38
CA ILE A 247 -22.74 5.91 -22.10
C ILE A 247 -23.71 5.67 -23.26
N PRO A 248 -24.96 6.14 -23.15
CA PRO A 248 -25.89 6.15 -24.27
C PRO A 248 -25.34 6.92 -25.48
N LYS A 249 -25.66 6.46 -26.69
CA LYS A 249 -25.39 7.18 -27.93
C LYS A 249 -25.93 8.61 -27.87
N GLY A 250 -25.16 9.56 -28.40
CA GLY A 250 -25.49 10.97 -28.51
C GLY A 250 -25.10 11.79 -27.28
N LEU A 251 -24.75 11.16 -26.16
CA LEU A 251 -24.32 11.90 -24.99
C LEU A 251 -22.92 12.48 -25.15
N THR A 252 -22.78 13.68 -24.60
CA THR A 252 -21.54 14.45 -24.62
C THR A 252 -20.84 14.32 -23.27
N ILE A 253 -19.54 14.05 -23.31
CA ILE A 253 -18.64 14.01 -22.16
C ILE A 253 -17.70 15.21 -22.27
N GLN A 254 -17.77 16.12 -21.30
CA GLN A 254 -16.88 17.25 -21.14
C GLN A 254 -15.57 16.82 -20.44
N LEU A 255 -14.45 17.22 -21.03
CA LEU A 255 -13.11 16.84 -20.60
C LEU A 255 -12.38 18.03 -19.97
N ALA A 256 -11.61 17.76 -18.91
CA ALA A 256 -10.71 18.73 -18.29
C ALA A 256 -9.46 18.99 -19.14
N ALA A 257 -9.10 18.04 -20.01
CA ALA A 257 -7.94 18.08 -20.87
C ALA A 257 -8.22 17.28 -22.16
N ALA A 258 -7.43 17.53 -23.20
CA ALA A 258 -7.50 16.76 -24.45
C ALA A 258 -7.30 15.27 -24.19
N VAL A 259 -7.89 14.43 -25.05
CA VAL A 259 -7.72 12.98 -24.96
C VAL A 259 -6.26 12.59 -25.07
N ALA A 260 -5.82 11.66 -24.22
CA ALA A 260 -4.44 11.20 -24.18
C ALA A 260 -4.34 9.74 -24.64
N PRO A 261 -3.21 9.33 -25.23
CA PRO A 261 -2.92 7.92 -25.42
C PRO A 261 -2.85 7.18 -24.06
N VAL A 262 -3.04 5.87 -24.11
CA VAL A 262 -2.83 5.00 -22.96
C VAL A 262 -1.33 4.77 -22.80
N GLU A 263 -0.75 5.35 -21.76
CA GLU A 263 0.70 5.34 -21.53
C GLU A 263 1.11 4.32 -20.47
N GLU A 264 0.16 3.90 -19.64
CA GLU A 264 0.36 2.95 -18.57
C GLU A 264 0.71 1.56 -19.14
N GLU A 265 1.95 1.10 -18.90
CA GLU A 265 2.45 -0.18 -19.44
C GLU A 265 1.53 -1.37 -19.17
N TRP A 266 0.96 -1.45 -17.96
CA TRP A 266 0.04 -2.52 -17.60
C TRP A 266 -1.35 -2.41 -18.27
N GLU A 267 -1.70 -1.28 -18.89
CA GLU A 267 -2.94 -1.14 -19.68
C GLU A 267 -2.70 -1.50 -21.15
N LYS A 268 -1.51 -1.21 -21.70
CA LYS A 268 -1.20 -1.41 -23.14
C LYS A 268 -1.34 -2.86 -23.62
N HIS A 269 -1.21 -3.83 -22.71
CA HIS A 269 -1.19 -5.26 -23.05
C HIS A 269 -2.43 -6.03 -22.59
N ARG A 270 -3.54 -5.36 -22.26
CA ARG A 270 -4.75 -6.05 -21.77
C ARG A 270 -5.46 -6.89 -22.83
N HIS A 271 -5.47 -6.45 -24.08
CA HIS A 271 -6.08 -7.14 -25.22
C HIS A 271 -5.56 -6.56 -26.54
N GLN A 272 -5.85 -7.23 -27.66
CA GLN A 272 -5.35 -6.85 -28.99
C GLN A 272 -5.75 -5.42 -29.45
N HIS A 273 -6.82 -4.86 -28.89
CA HIS A 273 -7.34 -3.54 -29.25
C HIS A 273 -7.03 -2.45 -28.22
N ALA A 274 -6.16 -2.72 -27.23
CA ALA A 274 -5.82 -1.75 -26.18
C ALA A 274 -5.30 -0.41 -26.75
N HIS A 275 -4.59 -0.44 -27.88
CA HIS A 275 -4.08 0.73 -28.59
C HIS A 275 -5.16 1.67 -29.15
N LEU A 276 -6.40 1.18 -29.30
CA LEU A 276 -7.55 1.97 -29.73
C LEU A 276 -8.25 2.69 -28.57
N HIS A 277 -7.84 2.44 -27.33
CA HIS A 277 -8.35 3.17 -26.18
C HIS A 277 -7.66 4.53 -26.03
N ARG A 278 -8.37 5.47 -25.41
CA ARG A 278 -7.82 6.74 -24.96
C ARG A 278 -8.10 6.94 -23.47
N LYS A 279 -7.15 7.59 -22.83
CA LYS A 279 -7.23 8.09 -21.47
C LYS A 279 -7.92 9.45 -21.49
N ILE A 280 -8.92 9.62 -20.63
CA ILE A 280 -9.68 10.85 -20.51
C ILE A 280 -9.76 11.29 -19.04
N VAL A 281 -9.79 12.60 -18.83
CA VAL A 281 -10.01 13.23 -17.52
C VAL A 281 -11.25 14.08 -17.63
N LEU A 282 -12.23 13.80 -16.77
CA LEU A 282 -13.53 14.46 -16.80
C LEU A 282 -13.41 15.90 -16.27
N ALA A 283 -14.11 16.85 -16.90
CA ALA A 283 -14.17 18.25 -16.46
C ALA A 283 -14.80 18.40 -15.07
N SER A 284 -15.76 17.54 -14.76
CA SER A 284 -16.45 17.46 -13.48
C SER A 284 -16.91 16.02 -13.21
N PRO A 285 -17.26 15.68 -11.95
CA PRO A 285 -17.77 14.35 -11.62
C PRO A 285 -19.00 13.98 -12.48
N PRO A 286 -19.09 12.72 -12.94
CA PRO A 286 -20.21 12.27 -13.76
C PRO A 286 -21.49 12.20 -12.91
N ALA A 287 -22.59 12.67 -13.48
CA ALA A 287 -23.92 12.41 -12.96
C ALA A 287 -24.42 11.08 -13.53
N THR A 288 -24.85 10.18 -12.64
CA THR A 288 -25.30 8.85 -13.03
C THR A 288 -26.65 8.50 -12.42
N ILE A 289 -27.35 7.59 -13.10
CA ILE A 289 -28.48 6.85 -12.53
C ILE A 289 -28.09 5.38 -12.42
N LYS A 290 -28.60 4.71 -11.39
CA LYS A 290 -28.42 3.26 -11.23
C LYS A 290 -29.53 2.53 -11.98
N GLN A 291 -29.14 1.64 -12.90
CA GLN A 291 -30.04 0.65 -13.48
C GLN A 291 -29.42 -0.73 -13.29
N ASP A 292 -30.15 -1.63 -12.63
CA ASP A 292 -29.64 -2.90 -12.14
C ASP A 292 -28.33 -2.74 -11.35
N LYS A 293 -27.23 -3.29 -11.90
CA LYS A 293 -25.89 -3.25 -11.32
C LYS A 293 -24.99 -2.17 -11.92
N TYR A 294 -25.43 -1.49 -12.98
CA TYR A 294 -24.60 -0.54 -13.73
C TYR A 294 -24.95 0.92 -13.42
N ASP A 295 -23.94 1.78 -13.55
CA ASP A 295 -24.13 3.23 -13.61
C ASP A 295 -24.34 3.66 -15.06
N ILE A 296 -25.41 4.42 -15.30
CA ILE A 296 -25.70 5.04 -16.59
C ILE A 296 -25.37 6.51 -16.50
N PHE A 297 -24.50 6.98 -17.39
CA PHE A 297 -24.15 8.38 -17.52
C PHE A 297 -25.35 9.17 -18.06
N ILE A 298 -25.67 10.28 -17.39
CA ILE A 298 -26.72 11.20 -17.81
C ILE A 298 -26.22 12.65 -17.96
N GLY A 299 -24.95 12.94 -17.63
CA GLY A 299 -24.37 14.28 -17.73
C GLY A 299 -23.21 14.50 -16.75
N GLN A 300 -22.79 15.76 -16.56
CA GLN A 300 -21.67 16.18 -15.72
C GLN A 300 -21.97 17.47 -14.94
N GLY A 301 -21.67 17.52 -13.63
CA GLY A 301 -21.88 18.73 -12.83
C GLY A 301 -23.34 19.22 -12.76
N ASP A 302 -23.53 20.55 -12.62
CA ASP A 302 -24.85 21.22 -12.62
C ASP A 302 -25.56 21.21 -13.99
N ASP A 303 -25.15 20.37 -14.93
CA ASP A 303 -25.92 20.01 -16.13
C ASP A 303 -27.17 19.17 -15.76
N ARG A 304 -27.89 19.57 -14.71
CA ARG A 304 -29.23 19.09 -14.34
C ARG A 304 -30.26 19.55 -15.36
N LEU A 305 -30.01 19.36 -16.65
CA LEU A 305 -30.96 19.73 -17.70
C LEU A 305 -30.77 18.80 -18.89
N MET A 306 -31.37 17.60 -18.82
CA MET A 306 -32.14 17.06 -19.94
C MET A 306 -33.30 16.22 -19.40
N PRO A 307 -34.51 16.81 -19.23
CA PRO A 307 -35.73 16.08 -18.87
C PRO A 307 -36.02 14.86 -19.77
N GLU A 308 -35.51 14.89 -21.00
CA GLU A 308 -35.68 13.85 -22.02
C GLU A 308 -34.94 12.53 -21.69
N LEU A 309 -33.83 12.59 -20.94
CA LEU A 309 -33.08 11.38 -20.53
C LEU A 309 -33.71 10.67 -19.33
N LEU A 310 -34.38 11.41 -18.43
CA LEU A 310 -35.19 10.80 -17.38
C LEU A 310 -36.34 9.98 -18.00
N ALA A 311 -36.95 10.47 -19.09
CA ALA A 311 -37.98 9.74 -19.80
C ALA A 311 -37.46 8.44 -20.46
N TYR A 312 -36.23 8.45 -21.00
CA TYR A 312 -35.62 7.24 -21.59
C TYR A 312 -35.28 6.18 -20.52
N ALA A 313 -34.78 6.60 -19.35
CA ALA A 313 -34.46 5.72 -18.24
C ALA A 313 -35.68 5.07 -17.58
N HIS A 314 -36.85 5.72 -17.64
CA HIS A 314 -38.11 5.19 -17.13
C HIS A 314 -38.90 4.37 -18.16
N ALA A 315 -38.51 4.40 -19.45
CA ALA A 315 -39.18 3.70 -20.53
C ALA A 315 -38.58 2.31 -20.86
N LYS A 316 -37.54 1.88 -20.14
CA LYS A 316 -36.90 0.55 -20.23
C LYS A 316 -36.77 -0.07 -18.85
#